data_AF-A0AAW0M8F2-F1
#
_entry.id   AF-A0AAW0M8F2-F1
#
_cell.length_a   1.000
_cell.length_b   1.000
_cell.length_c   1.000
_cell.angle_alpha   90.00
_cell.angle_beta   90.00
_cell.angle_gamma   90.00
#
_symmetry.space_group_name_H-M   'P 1'
#
loop_
_entity.id
_entity.type
_entity.pdbx_description
1 polymer ?
#
loop_
_entity_poly.entity_id
_entity_poly.type
_entity_poly.pdbx_seq_one_letter_code
_entity_poly.pdbx_strand_id
1 'polypeptide(L)'
;MRQWMRDIILITTVYRQNFVEPLADLLWILMIFLRRNLPLWLQAKPLPGANRLMKHLHKHGVPFALASNSLREYIDVKISLQKGWKEYFSVILGSDQVKSGKPSPDL
;
A
#
# COMPACT_ATOMS: atom_id res chain seq x y z
N MET A 1 20.23 6.40 -6.05
CA MET A 1 18.77 6.71 -6.11
C MET A 1 18.22 6.27 -7.45
N ARG A 2 17.10 5.54 -7.47
CA ARG A 2 16.53 4.96 -8.70
C ARG A 2 15.79 6.03 -9.50
N GLN A 3 15.91 5.99 -10.84
CA GLN A 3 15.37 6.99 -11.79
C GLN A 3 13.92 7.40 -11.54
N TRP A 4 13.06 6.46 -11.14
CA TRP A 4 11.64 6.69 -10.86
C TRP A 4 11.38 7.73 -9.74
N MET A 5 12.29 7.88 -8.78
CA MET A 5 12.14 8.90 -7.72
C MET A 5 12.34 10.31 -8.27
N ARG A 6 13.22 10.47 -9.28
CA ARG A 6 13.46 11.75 -9.96
C ARG A 6 12.26 12.13 -10.82
N ASP A 7 11.67 11.16 -11.50
CA ASP A 7 10.51 11.39 -12.38
C ASP A 7 9.27 11.81 -11.57
N ILE A 8 9.05 11.26 -10.37
CA ILE A 8 7.96 11.67 -9.46
C ILE A 8 8.14 13.11 -8.96
N ILE A 9 9.37 13.49 -8.56
CA ILE A 9 9.68 14.85 -8.10
C ILE A 9 9.51 15.85 -9.25
N LEU A 10 9.92 15.49 -10.47
CA LEU A 10 9.77 16.33 -11.65
C LEU A 10 8.29 16.55 -12.01
N ILE A 11 7.48 15.48 -12.01
CA ILE A 11 6.04 15.56 -12.30
C ILE A 11 5.33 16.44 -11.26
N THR A 12 5.57 16.22 -9.96
CA THR A 12 4.95 17.04 -8.90
C THR A 12 5.36 18.51 -8.98
N THR A 13 6.59 18.81 -9.40
CA THR A 13 7.09 20.19 -9.55
C THR A 13 6.49 20.91 -10.75
N VAL A 14 6.36 20.21 -11.90
CA VAL A 14 5.78 20.76 -13.14
C VAL A 14 4.28 21.02 -12.98
N TYR A 15 3.55 20.14 -12.29
CA TYR A 15 2.12 20.32 -12.04
C TYR A 15 1.81 21.47 -11.06
N ARG A 16 2.74 21.82 -10.16
CA ARG A 16 2.58 22.95 -9.22
C ARG A 16 2.43 24.31 -9.92
N GLN A 17 2.84 24.43 -11.19
CA GLN A 17 2.85 25.69 -11.92
C GLN A 17 1.58 25.97 -12.74
N ASN A 18 0.67 25.00 -12.90
CA ASN A 18 -0.54 25.15 -13.72
C ASN A 18 -1.77 24.68 -12.93
N PHE A 19 -2.56 25.61 -12.39
CA PHE A 19 -3.74 25.28 -11.58
C PHE A 19 -5.05 25.64 -12.28
N VAL A 20 -6.01 24.71 -12.22
CA VAL A 20 -7.46 25.04 -12.28
C VAL A 20 -8.25 24.36 -11.15
N GLU A 21 -7.95 23.14 -10.66
CA GLU A 21 -8.65 22.57 -9.49
C GLU A 21 -7.79 21.53 -8.70
N PRO A 22 -7.25 21.88 -7.51
CA PRO A 22 -6.22 21.08 -6.80
C PRO A 22 -6.61 19.65 -6.42
N LEU A 23 -7.89 19.39 -6.11
CA LEU A 23 -8.37 18.09 -5.66
C LEU A 23 -8.53 17.09 -6.80
N ALA A 24 -9.01 17.56 -7.96
CA ALA A 24 -9.14 16.72 -9.15
C ALA A 24 -7.77 16.28 -9.66
N ASP A 25 -6.78 17.16 -9.60
CA ASP A 25 -5.41 16.88 -10.03
C ASP A 25 -4.70 15.88 -9.10
N LEU A 26 -4.89 15.98 -7.78
CA LEU A 26 -4.35 15.00 -6.83
C LEU A 26 -5.00 13.62 -6.99
N LEU A 27 -6.32 13.57 -7.19
CA LEU A 27 -7.03 12.33 -7.48
C LEU A 27 -6.55 11.75 -8.80
N TRP A 28 -6.34 12.56 -9.83
CA TRP A 28 -5.86 12.10 -11.13
C TRP A 28 -4.42 11.60 -11.09
N ILE A 29 -3.52 12.27 -10.37
CA ILE A 29 -2.14 11.81 -10.11
C ILE A 29 -2.16 10.49 -9.34
N LEU A 30 -3.01 10.37 -8.31
CA LEU A 30 -3.19 9.13 -7.57
C LEU A 30 -3.72 8.03 -8.51
N MET A 31 -4.73 8.31 -9.34
CA MET A 31 -5.26 7.35 -10.29
C MET A 31 -4.22 6.90 -11.33
N ILE A 32 -3.35 7.80 -11.80
CA ILE A 32 -2.23 7.43 -12.68
C ILE A 32 -1.24 6.55 -11.95
N PHE A 33 -0.87 6.91 -10.72
CA PHE A 33 0.03 6.11 -9.90
C PHE A 33 -0.55 4.71 -9.65
N LEU A 34 -1.81 4.61 -9.25
CA LEU A 34 -2.53 3.35 -9.06
C LEU A 34 -2.57 2.55 -10.36
N ARG A 35 -3.02 3.15 -11.47
CA ARG A 35 -3.15 2.49 -12.78
C ARG A 35 -1.80 1.99 -13.31
N ARG A 36 -0.73 2.76 -13.11
CA ARG A 36 0.61 2.44 -13.60
C ARG A 36 1.31 1.39 -12.74
N ASN A 37 1.01 1.32 -11.44
CA ASN A 37 1.65 0.36 -10.53
C ASN A 37 0.81 -0.90 -10.26
N LEU A 38 -0.50 -0.90 -10.57
CA LEU A 38 -1.36 -2.07 -10.39
C LEU A 38 -0.78 -3.34 -11.07
N PRO A 39 -0.30 -3.31 -12.33
CA PRO A 39 0.32 -4.48 -12.95
C PRO A 39 1.58 -4.97 -12.23
N LEU A 40 2.33 -4.08 -11.58
CA LEU A 40 3.52 -4.42 -10.79
C LEU A 40 3.13 -5.04 -9.44
N TRP A 41 2.06 -4.56 -8.82
CA TRP A 41 1.55 -5.12 -7.57
C TRP A 41 0.98 -6.51 -7.75
N LEU A 42 0.32 -6.78 -8.88
CA LEU A 42 -0.16 -8.12 -9.23
C LEU A 42 0.99 -9.15 -9.35
N GLN A 43 2.20 -8.68 -9.64
CA GLN A 43 3.40 -9.50 -9.76
C GLN A 43 4.29 -9.50 -8.50
N ALA A 44 3.88 -8.77 -7.45
CA ALA A 44 4.68 -8.64 -6.24
C ALA A 44 4.81 -10.00 -5.56
N LYS A 45 6.05 -10.48 -5.45
CA LYS A 45 6.38 -11.68 -4.71
C LYS A 45 6.71 -11.32 -3.26
N PRO A 46 6.35 -12.18 -2.30
CA PRO A 46 6.71 -11.96 -0.92
C PRO A 46 8.22 -12.07 -0.75
N LEU A 47 8.77 -11.32 0.20
CA LEU A 47 10.20 -11.41 0.53
C LEU A 47 10.54 -12.84 1.00
N PRO A 48 11.75 -13.34 0.70
CA PRO A 48 12.22 -14.60 1.23
C PRO A 48 12.05 -14.66 2.75
N GLY A 49 11.40 -15.70 3.25
CA GLY A 49 11.16 -15.89 4.69
C GLY A 49 9.88 -15.27 5.25
N ALA A 50 9.17 -14.40 4.52
CA ALA A 50 7.89 -13.84 5.00
C ALA A 50 6.87 -14.95 5.32
N ASN A 51 6.68 -15.90 4.40
CA ASN A 51 5.80 -17.05 4.61
C ASN A 51 6.26 -17.94 5.78
N ARG A 52 7.57 -18.09 5.97
CA ARG A 52 8.13 -18.88 7.08
C ARG A 52 7.84 -18.21 8.41
N LEU A 53 8.00 -16.89 8.49
CA LEU A 53 7.73 -16.11 9.69
C LEU A 53 6.25 -16.14 10.07
N MET A 54 5.34 -15.85 9.14
CA MET A 54 3.90 -15.88 9.43
C MET A 54 3.43 -17.26 9.90
N LYS A 55 3.90 -18.33 9.25
CA LYS A 55 3.62 -19.71 9.69
C LYS A 55 4.16 -20.00 11.09
N HIS A 56 5.36 -19.52 11.40
CA HIS A 56 5.97 -19.69 12.71
C HIS A 56 5.15 -18.96 13.78
N LEU A 57 4.86 -17.67 13.60
CA LEU A 57 4.04 -16.88 14.52
C LEU A 57 2.67 -17.53 14.74
N HIS A 58 2.01 -17.92 13.66
CA HIS A 58 0.71 -18.59 13.72
C HIS A 58 0.77 -19.93 14.47
N LYS A 59 1.77 -20.78 14.18
CA LYS A 59 1.99 -22.06 14.90
C LYS A 59 2.20 -21.86 16.40
N HIS A 60 2.84 -20.75 16.79
CA HIS A 60 3.11 -20.41 18.19
C HIS A 60 2.00 -19.58 18.84
N GLY A 61 0.85 -19.39 18.16
CA GLY A 61 -0.28 -18.64 18.70
C GLY A 61 0.01 -17.15 18.92
N VAL A 62 1.03 -16.59 18.26
CA VAL A 62 1.38 -15.17 18.37
C VAL A 62 0.51 -14.39 17.38
N PRO A 63 -0.40 -13.51 17.85
CA PRO A 63 -1.23 -12.71 16.95
C PRO A 63 -0.39 -11.63 16.28
N PHE A 64 -0.69 -11.35 15.01
CA PHE A 64 -0.08 -10.26 14.25
C PHE A 64 -1.08 -9.63 13.29
N ALA A 65 -0.84 -8.36 12.96
CA ALA A 65 -1.73 -7.53 12.16
C ALA A 65 -1.00 -6.85 11.01
N LEU A 66 -1.76 -6.44 9.99
CA LEU A 66 -1.28 -5.67 8.85
C LEU A 66 -1.86 -4.26 8.91
N ALA A 67 -0.99 -3.24 8.83
CA ALA A 67 -1.39 -1.83 8.84
C ALA A 67 -0.69 -1.08 7.70
N SER A 68 -1.47 -0.50 6.79
CA SER A 68 -0.96 0.12 5.55
C SER A 68 -1.68 1.45 5.26
N ASN A 69 -0.96 2.41 4.67
CA ASN A 69 -1.55 3.67 4.19
C ASN A 69 -2.35 3.51 2.89
N SER A 70 -2.43 2.30 2.33
CA SER A 70 -3.34 2.00 1.21
C SER A 70 -4.77 1.82 1.72
N LEU A 71 -5.75 2.08 0.85
CA LEU A 71 -7.15 1.73 1.10
C LEU A 71 -7.30 0.23 1.35
N ARG A 72 -8.27 -0.12 2.18
CA ARG A 72 -8.58 -1.51 2.52
C ARG A 72 -8.78 -2.39 1.29
N GLU A 73 -9.50 -1.90 0.29
CA GLU A 73 -9.73 -2.59 -0.98
C GLU A 73 -8.42 -2.98 -1.69
N TYR A 74 -7.43 -2.08 -1.73
CA TYR A 74 -6.15 -2.35 -2.39
C TYR A 74 -5.28 -3.31 -1.58
N ILE A 75 -5.41 -3.30 -0.26
CA ILE A 75 -4.76 -4.28 0.60
C ILE A 75 -5.35 -5.67 0.32
N ASP A 76 -6.67 -5.79 0.28
CA ASP A 76 -7.36 -7.06 0.04
C ASP A 76 -6.98 -7.67 -1.33
N VAL A 77 -6.86 -6.83 -2.38
CA VAL A 77 -6.31 -7.27 -3.68
C VAL A 77 -4.88 -7.78 -3.51
N LYS A 78 -3.97 -7.02 -2.89
CA LYS A 78 -2.55 -7.41 -2.71
C LYS A 78 -2.39 -8.71 -1.92
N ILE A 79 -3.15 -8.90 -0.84
CA ILE A 79 -3.06 -10.12 -0.01
C ILE A 79 -3.72 -11.32 -0.68
N SER A 80 -4.78 -11.13 -1.50
CA SER A 80 -5.46 -12.23 -2.20
C SER A 80 -4.55 -12.97 -3.19
N LEU A 81 -3.53 -12.28 -3.70
CA LEU A 81 -2.49 -12.85 -4.56
C LEU A 81 -1.55 -13.79 -3.80
N GLN A 82 -1.55 -13.72 -2.47
CA GLN A 82 -0.69 -14.50 -1.59
C GLN A 82 -1.52 -15.57 -0.88
N LYS A 83 -1.38 -16.82 -1.34
CA LYS A 83 -2.17 -17.94 -0.82
C LYS A 83 -2.05 -18.07 0.71
N GLY A 84 -3.18 -18.00 1.39
CA GLY A 84 -3.32 -18.19 2.83
C GLY A 84 -2.99 -16.98 3.71
N TRP A 85 -2.58 -15.84 3.12
CA TRP A 85 -2.19 -14.67 3.92
C TRP A 85 -3.36 -14.06 4.69
N LYS A 86 -4.54 -14.04 4.10
CA LYS A 86 -5.73 -13.45 4.72
C LYS A 86 -6.11 -14.15 6.03
N GLU A 87 -5.87 -15.46 6.14
CA GLU A 87 -6.15 -16.25 7.34
C GLU A 87 -5.13 -16.06 8.47
N TYR A 88 -3.93 -15.56 8.14
CA TYR A 88 -2.85 -15.41 9.11
C TYR A 88 -2.93 -14.13 9.95
N PHE A 89 -3.49 -13.06 9.39
CA PHE A 89 -3.58 -11.78 10.08
C PHE A 89 -4.82 -11.73 10.98
N SER A 90 -4.62 -11.42 12.27
CA SER A 90 -5.72 -11.22 13.21
C SER A 90 -6.53 -9.97 12.86
N VAL A 91 -5.86 -8.93 12.39
CA VAL A 91 -6.45 -7.66 11.98
C VAL A 91 -5.72 -7.13 10.75
N ILE A 92 -6.46 -6.53 9.82
CA ILE A 92 -5.92 -5.82 8.67
C ILE A 92 -6.55 -4.42 8.67
N LEU A 93 -5.74 -3.36 8.58
CA LEU A 93 -6.19 -1.97 8.58
C LEU A 93 -5.65 -1.21 7.37
N GLY A 94 -6.58 -0.54 6.68
CA GLY A 94 -6.30 0.46 5.64
C GLY A 94 -6.38 1.90 6.15
N SER A 95 -5.92 2.85 5.33
CA SER A 95 -5.97 4.28 5.66
C SER A 95 -7.39 4.83 5.78
N ASP A 96 -8.35 4.22 5.11
CA ASP A 96 -9.79 4.53 5.18
C ASP A 96 -10.46 4.09 6.50
N GLN A 97 -9.75 3.32 7.32
CA GLN A 97 -10.27 2.79 8.57
C GLN A 97 -9.73 3.52 9.81
N VAL A 98 -8.94 4.58 9.61
CA VAL A 98 -8.40 5.44 10.68
C VAL A 98 -8.57 6.91 10.33
N LYS A 99 -8.70 7.76 11.36
CA LYS A 99 -8.80 9.22 11.17
C LYS A 99 -7.53 9.81 10.59
N SER A 100 -6.38 9.30 11.03
CA SER A 100 -5.06 9.71 10.54
C SER A 100 -4.20 8.47 10.27
N GLY A 101 -3.70 8.31 9.06
CA GLY A 101 -2.77 7.22 8.71
C GLY A 101 -1.37 7.40 9.31
N LYS A 102 -0.49 6.42 9.10
CA LYS A 102 0.92 6.51 9.56
C LYS A 102 1.58 7.77 8.99
N PRO A 103 2.37 8.53 9.78
CA PRO A 103 2.96 8.17 11.07
C PRO A 103 2.14 8.57 12.31
N SER A 104 0.85 8.93 12.16
CA SER A 104 -0.02 9.25 13.31
C SER A 104 -0.15 8.06 14.27
N PRO A 105 -0.26 8.28 15.61
CA PRO A 105 -0.40 7.20 16.59
C PRO A 105 -1.77 6.50 16.57
N ASP A 106 -2.71 6.96 15.74
CA ASP A 106 -4.06 6.38 15.61
C ASP A 106 -4.05 4.94 15.07
N LEU A 107 -2.93 4.48 14.51
CA LEU A 107 -2.76 3.19 13.83
C LEU A 107 -1.54 2.41 14.35
#